data_AF-E3M186-F1
#
_entry.id   AF-E3M186-F1
#
_cell.length_a   1.000
_cell.length_b   1.000
_cell.length_c   1.000
_cell.angle_alpha   90.00
_cell.angle_beta   90.00
_cell.angle_gamma   90.00
#
_symmetry.space_group_name_H-M   'P 1'
#
loop_
_entity.id
_entity.type
_entity.pdbx_description
1 polymer ?
#
loop_
_entity_poly.entity_id
_entity_poly.type
_entity_poly.pdbx_seq_one_letter_code
_entity_poly.pdbx_strand_id
1 'polypeptide(L)'
;MIFLVNGTYEMWVAIPIMNKALYTSWKYPYVMAVDISIFFLTLLLIIRASSIIRASKIFHINLRVLLIFQLCQWFEILVARYFMFPYIIGYRFLGDSRKIYHHFWTENVEEMVPLTDAFGEWPLFLGGFLYTHHFASCIFFLFSVSAERAIASFYLSIGKFLFMLWIQLSHTQLLLLYKFLSGTSYFPHLDSYIRFSSSTRRPMNLICIKPKCSDFFSHTIPIWNAITSQTSYFLSPSEFYTLISSSITGY
;
A
#
# COMPACT_ATOMS: atom_id res chain seq x y z
N MET A 1 11.65 -8.74 -7.09
CA MET A 1 12.70 -9.13 -8.05
C MET A 1 12.89 -10.63 -7.98
N ILE A 2 13.15 -11.27 -9.12
CA ILE A 2 13.36 -12.72 -9.20
C ILE A 2 14.86 -13.02 -9.30
N PHE A 3 15.28 -14.00 -8.53
CA PHE A 3 16.63 -14.51 -8.40
C PHE A 3 16.72 -15.91 -8.99
N LEU A 4 17.73 -16.16 -9.83
CA LEU A 4 17.99 -17.47 -10.42
C LEU A 4 19.12 -18.15 -9.66
N VAL A 5 18.78 -19.11 -8.80
CA VAL A 5 19.74 -19.84 -7.96
C VAL A 5 20.23 -21.09 -8.68
N ASN A 6 21.55 -21.16 -8.83
CA ASN A 6 22.25 -22.26 -9.49
C ASN A 6 21.74 -22.56 -10.92
N GLY A 7 21.15 -21.56 -11.58
CA GLY A 7 20.60 -21.67 -12.93
C GLY A 7 19.25 -22.41 -13.03
N THR A 8 18.68 -22.91 -11.94
CA THR A 8 17.50 -23.79 -11.99
C THR A 8 16.34 -23.36 -11.10
N TYR A 9 16.61 -22.71 -9.97
CA TYR A 9 15.55 -22.35 -9.00
C TYR A 9 15.26 -20.85 -9.03
N GLU A 10 13.99 -20.50 -9.17
CA GLU A 10 13.53 -19.13 -9.10
C GLU A 10 13.09 -18.78 -7.67
N MET A 11 13.68 -17.73 -7.10
CA MET A 11 13.24 -17.17 -5.83
C MET A 11 12.84 -15.73 -5.99
N TRP A 12 11.64 -15.39 -5.53
CA TRP A 12 11.17 -14.02 -5.55
C TRP A 12 11.36 -13.34 -4.19
N VAL A 13 11.91 -12.13 -4.21
CA VAL A 13 12.04 -11.27 -3.03
C VAL A 13 11.71 -9.84 -3.42
N ALA A 14 10.95 -9.13 -2.58
CA ALA A 14 10.58 -7.74 -2.82
C ALA A 14 11.74 -6.77 -2.56
N ILE A 15 12.67 -6.68 -3.51
CA ILE A 15 13.79 -5.73 -3.46
C ILE A 15 13.63 -4.76 -4.63
N PRO A 16 13.56 -3.44 -4.38
CA PRO A 16 13.24 -2.47 -5.42
C PRO A 16 14.42 -2.16 -6.35
N ILE A 17 15.65 -2.07 -5.81
CA ILE A 17 16.86 -1.70 -6.58
C ILE A 17 18.10 -2.38 -5.97
N MET A 18 19.04 -2.81 -6.81
CA MET A 18 20.37 -3.30 -6.40
C MET A 18 21.50 -2.75 -7.28
N ASN A 19 22.74 -2.91 -6.84
CA ASN A 19 23.98 -2.58 -7.58
C ASN A 19 24.10 -1.11 -7.99
N LYS A 20 23.63 -0.16 -7.17
CA LYS A 20 23.68 1.28 -7.50
C LYS A 20 25.09 1.88 -7.53
N ALA A 21 26.14 1.12 -7.17
CA ALA A 21 27.57 1.50 -7.14
C ALA A 21 27.87 2.83 -6.43
N LEU A 22 27.02 3.22 -5.48
CA LEU A 22 27.06 4.52 -4.80
C LEU A 22 28.29 4.70 -3.89
N TYR A 23 28.93 3.59 -3.48
CA TYR A 23 30.12 3.60 -2.64
C TYR A 23 31.34 4.26 -3.29
N THR A 24 31.35 4.37 -4.63
CA THR A 24 32.47 4.97 -5.39
C THR A 24 32.49 6.49 -5.31
N SER A 25 31.42 7.12 -4.82
CA SER A 25 31.33 8.58 -4.68
C SER A 25 31.97 9.05 -3.37
N TRP A 26 32.77 10.11 -3.43
CA TRP A 26 33.34 10.77 -2.25
C TRP A 26 32.30 11.32 -1.26
N LYS A 27 31.04 11.52 -1.71
CA LYS A 27 29.92 11.96 -0.89
C LYS A 27 29.32 10.84 -0.02
N TYR A 28 29.67 9.59 -0.30
CA TYR A 28 29.07 8.42 0.31
C TYR A 28 29.21 8.33 1.85
N PRO A 29 30.38 8.63 2.46
CA PRO A 29 30.52 8.59 3.92
C PRO A 29 29.57 9.56 4.62
N TYR A 30 29.32 10.73 4.03
CA TYR A 30 28.37 11.72 4.55
C TYR A 30 26.94 11.20 4.51
N VAL A 31 26.53 10.62 3.38
CA VAL A 31 25.19 10.03 3.22
C VAL A 31 24.98 8.88 4.20
N MET A 32 26.00 8.03 4.40
CA MET A 32 25.95 6.94 5.38
C MET A 32 25.83 7.47 6.81
N ALA A 33 26.61 8.48 7.18
CA ALA A 33 26.54 9.08 8.52
C ALA A 33 25.15 9.68 8.79
N VAL A 34 24.55 10.34 7.79
CA VAL A 34 23.19 10.89 7.87
C VAL A 34 22.15 9.77 8.00
N ASP A 35 22.23 8.71 7.19
CA ASP A 35 21.32 7.56 7.26
C ASP A 35 21.39 6.86 8.63
N ILE A 36 22.60 6.66 9.18
CA ILE A 36 22.79 6.09 10.51
C ILE A 36 22.23 7.03 11.60
N SER A 37 22.40 8.33 11.46
CA SER A 37 21.86 9.31 12.41
C SER A 37 20.32 9.29 12.41
N ILE A 38 19.71 9.24 11.22
CA ILE A 38 18.25 9.11 11.06
C ILE A 38 17.76 7.79 11.65
N PHE A 39 18.51 6.70 11.48
CA PHE A 39 18.20 5.40 12.07
C PHE A 39 18.08 5.47 13.60
N PHE A 40 19.09 6.03 14.27
CA PHE A 40 19.07 6.18 15.73
C PHE A 40 17.97 7.13 16.21
N LEU A 41 17.77 8.25 15.51
CA LEU A 41 16.70 9.19 15.85
C LEU A 41 15.32 8.52 15.74
N THR A 42 15.09 7.74 14.69
CA THR A 42 13.86 6.99 14.49
C THR A 42 13.64 5.96 15.60
N LEU A 43 14.70 5.23 15.99
CA LEU A 43 14.68 4.28 17.10
C LEU A 43 14.22 4.95 18.41
N LEU A 44 14.82 6.11 18.73
CA LEU A 44 14.49 6.88 19.93
C LEU A 44 13.05 7.40 19.89
N LEU A 45 12.60 7.89 18.74
CA LEU A 45 11.22 8.36 18.56
C LEU A 45 10.21 7.23 18.76
N ILE A 46 10.47 6.03 18.22
CA ILE A 46 9.61 4.86 18.41
C ILE A 46 9.50 4.52 19.90
N ILE A 47 10.63 4.42 20.62
CA ILE A 47 10.64 4.10 22.06
C ILE A 47 9.85 5.14 22.87
N ARG A 48 10.08 6.42 22.57
CA ARG A 48 9.37 7.53 23.25
C ARG A 48 7.89 7.53 22.93
N ALA A 49 7.49 7.36 21.68
CA ALA A 49 6.10 7.30 21.25
C ALA A 49 5.36 6.13 21.91
N SER A 50 5.96 4.93 21.90
CA SER A 50 5.39 3.75 22.56
C SER A 50 5.23 3.96 24.07
N SER A 51 6.19 4.62 24.73
CA SER A 51 6.11 4.96 26.16
C SER A 51 4.97 5.95 26.46
N ILE A 52 4.80 6.98 25.62
CA ILE A 52 3.71 7.96 25.73
C ILE A 52 2.35 7.29 25.54
N ILE A 53 2.19 6.47 24.49
CA ILE A 53 0.94 5.75 24.21
C ILE A 53 0.58 4.83 25.37
N ARG A 54 1.56 4.10 25.92
CA ARG A 54 1.36 3.25 27.10
C ARG A 54 0.87 4.03 28.32
N ALA A 55 1.45 5.21 28.57
CA ALA A 55 1.07 6.07 29.70
C ALA A 55 -0.27 6.80 29.49
N SER A 56 -0.68 7.01 28.24
CA SER A 56 -1.94 7.66 27.92
C SER A 56 -3.14 6.85 28.40
N LYS A 57 -4.11 7.51 29.04
CA LYS A 57 -5.40 6.92 29.46
C LYS A 57 -6.57 7.28 28.52
N ILE A 58 -6.28 8.04 27.46
CA ILE A 58 -7.29 8.52 26.50
C ILE A 58 -7.84 7.35 25.66
N PHE A 59 -6.99 6.35 25.38
CA PHE A 59 -7.35 5.20 24.54
C PHE A 59 -7.64 3.95 25.37
N HIS A 60 -8.59 3.14 24.90
CA HIS A 60 -8.83 1.80 25.43
C HIS A 60 -7.56 0.92 25.32
N ILE A 61 -7.45 -0.06 26.21
CA ILE A 61 -6.27 -0.94 26.27
C ILE A 61 -6.01 -1.67 24.95
N ASN A 62 -7.07 -2.12 24.27
CA ASN A 62 -6.99 -2.83 22.98
C ASN A 62 -6.31 -1.96 21.90
N LEU A 63 -6.78 -0.73 21.73
CA LEU A 63 -6.19 0.21 20.77
C LEU A 63 -4.75 0.60 21.13
N ARG A 64 -4.44 0.76 22.43
CA ARG A 64 -3.06 1.06 22.87
C ARG A 64 -2.10 -0.06 22.50
N VAL A 65 -2.49 -1.32 22.70
CA VAL A 65 -1.68 -2.48 22.33
C VAL A 65 -1.47 -2.53 20.82
N LEU A 66 -2.53 -2.33 20.04
CA LEU A 66 -2.49 -2.31 18.58
C LEU A 66 -1.53 -1.23 18.05
N LEU A 67 -1.62 0.00 18.58
CA LEU A 67 -0.75 1.12 18.19
C LEU A 67 0.72 0.87 18.55
N ILE A 68 0.99 0.30 19.73
CA ILE A 68 2.37 -0.05 20.13
C ILE A 68 2.92 -1.14 19.21
N PHE A 69 2.12 -2.15 18.86
CA PHE A 69 2.54 -3.20 17.93
C PHE A 69 2.92 -2.61 16.56
N GLN A 70 2.13 -1.66 16.03
CA GLN A 70 2.45 -0.97 14.78
C GLN A 70 3.72 -0.12 14.86
N LEU A 71 3.98 0.52 16.01
CA LEU A 71 5.24 1.23 16.22
C LEU A 71 6.42 0.25 16.26
N CYS A 72 6.23 -0.95 16.84
CA CYS A 72 7.26 -1.98 16.84
C CYS A 72 7.55 -2.53 15.44
N GLN A 73 6.56 -2.54 14.53
CA GLN A 73 6.78 -2.92 13.12
C GLN A 73 7.82 -2.03 12.43
N TRP A 74 8.02 -0.79 12.89
CA TRP A 74 9.11 0.05 12.39
C TRP A 74 10.51 -0.43 12.78
N PHE A 75 10.66 -1.27 13.82
CA PHE A 75 11.95 -1.92 14.06
C PHE A 75 12.25 -2.99 13.00
N GLU A 76 11.24 -3.74 12.55
CA GLU A 76 11.42 -4.77 11.53
C GLU A 76 11.93 -4.17 10.21
N ILE A 77 11.38 -3.04 9.77
CA ILE A 77 11.85 -2.37 8.54
C ILE A 77 13.26 -1.78 8.68
N LEU A 78 13.61 -1.31 9.88
CA LEU A 78 14.96 -0.83 10.19
C LEU A 78 15.98 -1.98 10.11
N VAL A 79 15.66 -3.14 10.68
CA VAL A 79 16.48 -4.36 10.60
C VAL A 79 16.55 -4.87 9.15
N ALA A 80 15.43 -4.88 8.43
CA ALA A 80 15.37 -5.25 7.01
C ALA A 80 16.32 -4.38 6.17
N ARG A 81 16.26 -3.07 6.36
CA ARG A 81 17.11 -2.11 5.65
C ARG A 81 18.59 -2.30 5.99
N TYR A 82 18.93 -2.59 7.24
CA TYR A 82 20.31 -2.89 7.63
C TYR A 82 20.88 -4.11 6.88
N PHE A 83 20.11 -5.20 6.78
CA PHE A 83 20.55 -6.40 6.07
C PHE A 83 20.64 -6.21 4.55
N MET A 84 19.73 -5.45 3.95
CA MET A 84 19.74 -5.19 2.50
C MET A 84 20.76 -4.12 2.08
N PHE A 85 21.19 -3.26 3.00
CA PHE A 85 22.08 -2.13 2.76
C PHE A 85 23.33 -2.44 1.89
N PRO A 86 24.15 -3.47 2.18
CA PRO A 86 25.33 -3.77 1.38
C PRO A 86 25.03 -4.09 -0.09
N TYR A 87 23.85 -4.64 -0.38
CA TYR A 87 23.42 -5.04 -1.72
C TYR A 87 22.81 -3.88 -2.51
N ILE A 88 22.06 -3.01 -1.84
CA ILE A 88 21.45 -1.82 -2.47
C ILE A 88 22.54 -0.86 -2.95
N ILE A 89 23.56 -0.64 -2.12
CA ILE A 89 24.67 0.28 -2.43
C ILE A 89 25.65 -0.31 -3.45
N GLY A 90 25.70 -1.64 -3.56
CA GLY A 90 26.70 -2.34 -4.36
C GLY A 90 28.06 -2.47 -3.65
N TYR A 91 28.07 -2.60 -2.32
CA TYR A 91 29.28 -3.07 -1.61
C TYR A 91 29.49 -4.57 -1.84
N ARG A 92 28.39 -5.33 -1.86
CA ARG A 92 28.34 -6.74 -2.27
C ARG A 92 27.48 -6.84 -3.52
N PHE A 93 28.14 -7.12 -4.66
CA PHE A 93 27.47 -7.24 -5.94
C PHE A 93 26.89 -8.63 -6.12
N LEU A 94 25.70 -8.68 -6.71
CA LEU A 94 25.05 -9.92 -7.16
C LEU A 94 24.92 -9.87 -8.68
N GLY A 95 25.29 -10.95 -9.36
CA GLY A 95 25.31 -11.03 -10.82
C GLY A 95 26.32 -10.09 -11.48
N ASP A 96 25.89 -9.38 -12.52
CA ASP A 96 26.77 -8.47 -13.26
C ASP A 96 26.93 -7.13 -12.51
N SER A 97 28.18 -6.84 -12.11
CA SER A 97 28.59 -5.59 -11.45
C SER A 97 28.27 -4.31 -12.24
N ARG A 98 28.09 -4.41 -13.56
CA ARG A 98 27.81 -3.26 -14.44
C ARG A 98 26.31 -2.99 -14.62
N LYS A 99 25.45 -3.94 -14.23
CA LYS A 99 23.99 -3.85 -14.44
C LYS A 99 23.29 -3.44 -13.14
N ILE A 100 22.48 -2.38 -13.24
CA ILE A 100 21.60 -1.94 -12.14
C ILE A 100 20.27 -2.67 -12.28
N TYR A 101 19.98 -3.54 -11.32
CA TYR A 101 18.72 -4.27 -11.28
C TYR A 101 17.67 -3.44 -10.56
N HIS A 102 16.53 -3.21 -11.21
CA HIS A 102 15.43 -2.39 -10.68
C HIS A 102 14.04 -2.98 -10.97
N HIS A 103 13.98 -4.19 -11.54
CA HIS A 103 12.72 -4.83 -11.92
C HIS A 103 12.10 -5.60 -10.76
N PHE A 104 10.83 -5.32 -10.48
CA PHE A 104 10.09 -6.01 -9.41
C PHE A 104 9.68 -7.44 -9.81
N TRP A 105 9.44 -7.66 -11.10
CA TRP A 105 9.11 -8.93 -11.75
C TRP A 105 9.65 -8.93 -13.18
N THR A 106 10.17 -10.05 -13.67
CA THR A 106 10.56 -10.24 -15.07
C THR A 106 10.36 -11.72 -15.45
N GLU A 107 9.88 -11.98 -16.65
CA GLU A 107 9.74 -13.34 -17.20
C GLU A 107 10.99 -13.76 -18.00
N ASN A 108 11.88 -12.81 -18.30
CA ASN A 108 13.11 -13.06 -19.05
C ASN A 108 14.23 -13.55 -18.12
N VAL A 109 14.68 -14.78 -18.33
CA VAL A 109 15.75 -15.42 -17.53
C VAL A 109 17.07 -14.61 -17.56
N GLU A 110 17.38 -13.93 -18.68
CA GLU A 110 18.58 -13.10 -18.82
C GLU A 110 18.53 -11.78 -18.02
N GLU A 111 17.34 -11.35 -17.60
CA GLU A 111 17.16 -10.17 -16.76
C GLU A 111 17.13 -10.52 -15.27
N MET A 112 16.95 -11.79 -14.92
CA MET A 112 17.00 -12.28 -13.56
C MET A 112 18.41 -12.16 -12.99
N VAL A 113 18.51 -12.01 -11.67
CA VAL A 113 19.82 -11.90 -10.99
C VAL A 113 20.34 -13.32 -10.72
N PRO A 114 21.48 -13.72 -11.31
CA PRO A 114 22.05 -15.03 -11.05
C PRO A 114 22.71 -15.06 -9.66
N LEU A 115 22.44 -16.13 -8.91
CA LEU A 115 23.02 -16.43 -7.61
C LEU A 115 23.67 -17.81 -7.63
N THR A 116 24.91 -17.87 -7.15
CA THR A 116 25.66 -19.13 -7.00
C THR A 116 25.24 -19.91 -5.75
N ASP A 117 24.97 -19.21 -4.64
CA ASP A 117 24.52 -19.82 -3.39
C ASP A 117 23.48 -18.93 -2.67
N ALA A 118 22.32 -19.51 -2.36
CA ALA A 118 21.25 -18.84 -1.64
C ALA A 118 21.55 -18.70 -0.14
N PHE A 119 22.22 -19.68 0.46
CA PHE A 119 22.49 -19.69 1.89
C PHE A 119 23.61 -18.71 2.26
N GLY A 120 24.64 -18.57 1.42
CA GLY A 120 25.68 -17.54 1.58
C GLY A 120 25.17 -16.10 1.49
N GLU A 121 24.01 -15.90 0.87
CA GLU A 121 23.34 -14.60 0.71
C GLU A 121 22.05 -14.48 1.53
N TRP A 122 21.92 -15.27 2.62
CA TRP A 122 20.78 -15.22 3.53
C TRP A 122 20.37 -13.83 4.05
N PRO A 123 21.29 -12.84 4.28
CA PRO A 123 20.87 -11.52 4.76
C PRO A 123 19.96 -10.80 3.79
N LEU A 124 20.17 -11.00 2.47
CA LEU A 124 19.33 -10.44 1.42
C LEU A 124 17.90 -10.98 1.51
N PHE A 125 17.77 -12.31 1.63
CA PHE A 125 16.48 -13.00 1.69
C PHE A 125 15.74 -12.66 2.99
N LEU A 126 16.43 -12.67 4.13
CA LEU A 126 15.82 -12.29 5.41
C LEU A 126 15.40 -10.82 5.40
N GLY A 127 16.27 -9.93 4.91
CA GLY A 127 15.97 -8.51 4.80
C GLY A 127 14.75 -8.24 3.91
N GLY A 128 14.69 -8.88 2.76
CA GLY A 128 13.53 -8.77 1.87
C GLY A 128 12.26 -9.39 2.44
N PHE A 129 12.34 -10.52 3.16
CA PHE A 129 11.21 -11.10 3.87
C PHE A 129 10.66 -10.15 4.93
N LEU A 130 11.53 -9.58 5.78
CA LEU A 130 11.14 -8.60 6.81
C LEU A 130 10.53 -7.35 6.18
N TYR A 131 11.06 -6.91 5.02
CA TYR A 131 10.49 -5.79 4.26
C TYR A 131 9.06 -6.09 3.79
N THR A 132 8.83 -7.27 3.20
CA THR A 132 7.49 -7.71 2.76
C THR A 132 6.54 -7.91 3.96
N HIS A 133 7.03 -8.51 5.05
CA HIS A 133 6.27 -8.74 6.27
C HIS A 133 5.82 -7.42 6.90
N HIS A 134 6.71 -6.43 6.99
CA HIS A 134 6.37 -5.09 7.46
C HIS A 134 5.27 -4.45 6.60
N PHE A 135 5.38 -4.54 5.28
CA PHE A 135 4.39 -3.99 4.36
C PHE A 135 3.02 -4.66 4.54
N ALA A 136 2.98 -5.99 4.64
CA ALA A 136 1.76 -6.74 4.93
C ALA A 136 1.18 -6.34 6.30
N SER A 137 2.02 -6.24 7.34
CA SER A 137 1.63 -5.84 8.69
C SER A 137 1.00 -4.45 8.73
N CYS A 138 1.52 -3.49 7.97
CA CYS A 138 0.91 -2.15 7.84
C CYS A 138 -0.51 -2.20 7.25
N ILE A 139 -0.76 -3.07 6.28
CA ILE A 139 -2.10 -3.25 5.69
C ILE A 139 -3.05 -3.91 6.69
N PHE A 140 -2.62 -5.00 7.33
CA PHE A 140 -3.43 -5.71 8.33
C PHE A 140 -3.69 -4.88 9.58
N PHE A 141 -2.77 -3.99 9.95
CA PHE A 141 -2.96 -3.06 11.06
C PHE A 141 -4.14 -2.12 10.83
N LEU A 142 -4.25 -1.54 9.62
CA LEU A 142 -5.38 -0.68 9.27
C LEU A 142 -6.71 -1.43 9.41
N PHE A 143 -6.77 -2.67 8.93
CA PHE A 143 -7.93 -3.54 9.11
C PHE A 143 -8.24 -3.79 10.59
N SER A 144 -7.22 -4.07 11.39
CA SER A 144 -7.35 -4.38 12.81
C SER A 144 -7.85 -3.19 13.63
N VAL A 145 -7.38 -1.97 13.34
CA VAL A 145 -7.91 -0.74 13.96
C VAL A 145 -9.36 -0.52 13.54
N SER A 146 -9.68 -0.66 12.25
CA SER A 146 -11.06 -0.53 11.77
C SER A 146 -11.99 -1.54 12.44
N ALA A 147 -11.57 -2.78 12.63
CA ALA A 147 -12.33 -3.82 13.32
C ALA A 147 -12.53 -3.48 14.81
N GLU A 148 -11.47 -3.07 15.51
CA GLU A 148 -11.56 -2.70 16.93
C GLU A 148 -12.49 -1.49 17.15
N ARG A 149 -12.45 -0.50 16.25
CA ARG A 149 -13.38 0.65 16.28
C ARG A 149 -14.82 0.25 15.99
N ALA A 150 -15.08 -0.68 15.05
CA ALA A 150 -16.43 -1.19 14.78
C ALA A 150 -17.02 -1.92 15.99
N ILE A 151 -16.24 -2.81 16.59
CA ILE A 151 -16.65 -3.58 17.78
C ILE A 151 -16.94 -2.62 18.94
N ALA A 152 -16.05 -1.65 19.21
CA ALA A 152 -16.26 -0.66 20.27
C ALA A 152 -17.53 0.19 20.03
N SER A 153 -17.82 0.55 18.78
CA SER A 153 -19.01 1.33 18.41
C SER A 153 -20.31 0.51 18.57
N PHE A 154 -20.26 -0.79 18.24
CA PHE A 154 -21.38 -1.71 18.45
C PHE A 154 -21.73 -1.82 19.95
N TYR A 155 -20.72 -2.01 20.80
CA TYR A 155 -20.93 -2.12 22.25
C TYR A 155 -21.40 -0.82 22.92
N LEU A 156 -21.01 0.34 22.39
CA LEU A 156 -21.39 1.63 22.96
C LEU A 156 -22.79 2.12 22.54
N SER A 157 -23.48 1.42 21.62
CA SER A 157 -24.82 1.81 21.13
C SER A 157 -24.93 3.29 20.71
N ILE A 158 -23.81 3.90 20.32
CA ILE A 158 -23.74 5.30 19.86
C ILE A 158 -23.81 5.26 18.34
N GLY A 159 -24.97 5.73 17.86
CA GLY A 159 -25.51 5.46 16.55
C GLY A 159 -24.71 5.97 15.36
N LYS A 160 -25.04 5.36 14.20
CA LYS A 160 -24.94 5.78 12.77
C LYS A 160 -23.76 6.66 12.30
N PHE A 161 -23.36 7.70 13.04
CA PHE A 161 -22.27 8.63 12.70
C PHE A 161 -20.88 7.98 12.73
N LEU A 162 -20.55 7.19 13.76
CA LEU A 162 -19.27 6.45 13.79
C LEU A 162 -19.21 5.33 12.75
N PHE A 163 -20.36 4.73 12.43
CA PHE A 163 -20.51 3.75 11.35
C PHE A 163 -20.35 4.38 9.95
N MET A 164 -20.83 5.61 9.76
CA MET A 164 -20.58 6.38 8.52
C MET A 164 -19.10 6.72 8.35
N LEU A 165 -18.41 7.08 9.44
CA LEU A 165 -16.96 7.29 9.45
C LEU A 165 -16.21 5.97 9.13
N TRP A 166 -16.71 4.84 9.63
CA TRP A 166 -16.21 3.49 9.35
C TRP A 166 -16.36 3.10 7.88
N ILE A 167 -17.51 3.39 7.26
CA ILE A 167 -17.73 3.20 5.81
C ILE A 167 -16.80 4.11 5.01
N GLN A 168 -16.65 5.38 5.38
CA GLN A 168 -15.79 6.31 4.65
C GLN A 168 -14.29 5.94 4.76
N LEU A 169 -13.84 5.48 5.93
CA LEU A 169 -12.47 4.98 6.13
C LEU A 169 -12.23 3.67 5.38
N SER A 170 -13.17 2.73 5.41
CA SER A 170 -13.09 1.47 4.66
C SER A 170 -13.15 1.71 3.15
N HIS A 171 -13.96 2.66 2.70
CA HIS A 171 -14.06 3.06 1.29
C HIS A 171 -12.77 3.73 0.82
N THR A 172 -12.18 4.65 1.58
CA THR A 172 -10.88 5.26 1.25
C THR A 172 -9.74 4.24 1.30
N GLN A 173 -9.81 3.22 2.18
CA GLN A 173 -8.85 2.11 2.24
C GLN A 173 -8.95 1.18 1.02
N LEU A 174 -10.16 0.80 0.59
CA LEU A 174 -10.38 0.08 -0.65
C LEU A 174 -9.95 0.90 -1.86
N LEU A 175 -10.17 2.22 -1.84
CA LEU A 175 -9.74 3.13 -2.91
C LEU A 175 -8.22 3.32 -2.94
N LEU A 176 -7.53 3.27 -1.80
CA LEU A 176 -6.07 3.31 -1.71
C LEU A 176 -5.45 1.98 -2.18
N LEU A 177 -6.01 0.84 -1.75
CA LEU A 177 -5.60 -0.49 -2.20
C LEU A 177 -5.86 -0.67 -3.70
N TYR A 178 -7.03 -0.21 -4.19
CA TYR A 178 -7.37 -0.13 -5.59
C TYR A 178 -6.45 0.82 -6.34
N LYS A 179 -6.14 2.02 -5.82
CA LYS A 179 -5.17 2.95 -6.42
C LYS A 179 -3.74 2.44 -6.39
N PHE A 180 -3.41 1.53 -5.50
CA PHE A 180 -2.12 0.86 -5.43
C PHE A 180 -2.03 -0.26 -6.48
N LEU A 181 -3.07 -1.09 -6.58
CA LEU A 181 -3.25 -2.12 -7.62
C LEU A 181 -3.44 -1.52 -9.03
N SER A 182 -4.09 -0.36 -9.12
CA SER A 182 -4.27 0.41 -10.35
C SER A 182 -3.11 1.38 -10.59
N GLY A 183 -2.30 1.69 -9.57
CA GLY A 183 -1.04 2.42 -9.72
C GLY A 183 0.02 1.60 -10.46
N THR A 184 -0.16 0.28 -10.48
CA THR A 184 0.53 -0.66 -11.40
C THR A 184 -0.17 -0.84 -12.74
N SER A 185 -1.34 -0.24 -12.98
CA SER A 185 -2.03 -0.21 -14.28
C SER A 185 -2.57 1.19 -14.57
N TYR A 186 -1.71 2.05 -15.09
CA TYR A 186 -2.12 3.23 -15.85
C TYR A 186 -3.22 2.76 -16.82
N PHE A 187 -4.49 3.15 -16.65
CA PHE A 187 -5.57 2.80 -17.59
C PHE A 187 -5.56 3.85 -18.69
N PRO A 188 -4.84 3.64 -19.80
CA PRO A 188 -4.86 4.58 -20.90
C PRO A 188 -6.22 4.39 -21.60
N HIS A 189 -6.83 5.48 -22.06
CA HIS A 189 -8.12 5.43 -22.81
C HIS A 189 -9.36 5.07 -21.97
N LEU A 190 -9.60 5.76 -20.85
CA LEU A 190 -10.86 5.68 -20.08
C LEU A 190 -12.11 5.86 -20.97
N ASP A 191 -12.03 6.73 -21.98
CA ASP A 191 -13.09 6.99 -22.97
C ASP A 191 -13.47 5.76 -23.81
N SER A 192 -12.62 4.73 -23.86
CA SER A 192 -12.90 3.47 -24.57
C SER A 192 -13.72 2.47 -23.73
N TYR A 193 -13.84 2.71 -22.41
CA TYR A 193 -14.54 1.84 -21.48
C TYR A 193 -15.88 2.42 -21.00
N ILE A 194 -15.95 3.75 -20.81
CA ILE A 194 -17.12 4.41 -20.23
C ILE A 194 -17.44 5.69 -20.98
N ARG A 195 -18.73 5.96 -21.16
CA ARG A 195 -19.23 7.23 -21.68
C ARG A 195 -20.43 7.72 -20.89
N PHE A 196 -20.61 9.04 -20.75
CA PHE A 196 -21.86 9.60 -20.25
C PHE A 196 -23.02 9.39 -21.24
N SER A 197 -24.21 9.19 -20.69
CA SER A 197 -25.45 9.14 -21.45
C SER A 197 -25.74 10.51 -22.07
N SER A 198 -26.10 10.54 -23.34
CA SER A 198 -26.52 11.76 -24.04
C SER A 198 -27.96 12.20 -23.69
N SER A 199 -28.53 11.68 -22.60
CA SER A 199 -29.91 11.97 -22.20
C SER A 199 -30.00 13.30 -21.46
N THR A 200 -30.86 14.19 -21.93
CA THR A 200 -31.19 15.46 -21.24
C THR A 200 -31.92 15.26 -19.91
N ARG A 201 -32.56 14.10 -19.71
CA ARG A 201 -33.30 13.77 -18.47
C ARG A 201 -32.43 13.09 -17.41
N ARG A 202 -31.33 12.44 -17.81
CA ARG A 202 -30.41 11.70 -16.92
C ARG A 202 -28.95 11.90 -17.37
N PRO A 203 -28.44 13.13 -17.29
CA PRO A 203 -27.15 13.48 -17.89
C PRO A 203 -25.95 12.85 -17.18
N MET A 204 -26.11 12.43 -15.92
CA MET A 204 -25.06 11.80 -15.12
C MET A 204 -24.97 10.27 -15.27
N ASN A 205 -25.88 9.64 -16.02
CA ASN A 205 -25.83 8.19 -16.20
C ASN A 205 -24.62 7.79 -17.04
N LEU A 206 -23.94 6.72 -16.64
CA LEU A 206 -22.79 6.14 -17.32
C LEU A 206 -23.21 4.92 -18.15
N ILE A 207 -22.66 4.80 -19.34
CA ILE A 207 -22.84 3.69 -20.27
C ILE A 207 -21.50 2.94 -20.35
N CYS A 208 -21.53 1.64 -20.06
CA CYS A 208 -20.40 0.75 -20.28
C CYS A 208 -20.35 0.35 -21.76
N ILE A 209 -19.22 0.59 -22.42
CA ILE A 209 -19.06 0.30 -23.85
C ILE A 209 -18.84 -1.21 -24.09
N LYS A 210 -18.25 -1.94 -23.11
CA LYS A 210 -18.02 -3.40 -23.16
C LYS A 210 -18.66 -4.13 -21.97
N PRO A 211 -19.98 -4.39 -22.00
CA PRO A 211 -20.71 -4.96 -20.86
C PRO A 211 -20.47 -6.46 -20.62
N LYS A 212 -19.74 -7.16 -21.50
CA LYS A 212 -19.51 -8.62 -21.43
C LYS A 212 -18.22 -9.02 -20.72
N CYS A 213 -17.35 -8.07 -20.38
CA CYS A 213 -16.18 -8.33 -19.54
C CYS A 213 -16.54 -8.07 -18.08
N SER A 214 -16.14 -8.99 -17.18
CA SER A 214 -16.30 -8.85 -15.73
C SER A 214 -15.27 -7.87 -15.16
N ASP A 215 -15.28 -6.64 -15.67
CA ASP A 215 -14.34 -5.59 -15.30
C ASP A 215 -14.93 -4.71 -14.18
N PHE A 216 -14.07 -3.96 -13.49
CA PHE A 216 -14.45 -3.04 -12.41
C PHE A 216 -15.66 -2.14 -12.77
N PHE A 217 -15.75 -1.67 -14.02
CA PHE A 217 -16.84 -0.81 -14.49
C PHE A 217 -18.18 -1.54 -14.66
N SER A 218 -18.17 -2.84 -14.96
CA SER A 218 -19.40 -3.65 -15.05
C SER A 218 -20.12 -3.75 -13.71
N HIS A 219 -19.37 -3.76 -12.60
CA HIS A 219 -19.92 -3.78 -11.24
C HIS A 219 -20.26 -2.38 -10.71
N THR A 220 -19.48 -1.35 -11.08
CA THR A 220 -19.61 -0.01 -10.51
C THR A 220 -20.66 0.85 -11.22
N ILE A 221 -20.83 0.70 -12.54
CA ILE A 221 -21.78 1.51 -13.34
C ILE A 221 -23.25 1.30 -12.95
N PRO A 222 -23.73 0.07 -12.69
CA PRO A 222 -25.12 -0.13 -12.25
C PRO A 222 -25.43 0.58 -10.93
N ILE A 223 -24.47 0.58 -10.00
CA ILE A 223 -24.60 1.25 -8.69
C ILE A 223 -24.62 2.77 -8.88
N TRP A 224 -23.69 3.31 -9.69
CA TRP A 224 -23.67 4.72 -10.04
C TRP A 224 -25.00 5.17 -10.66
N ASN A 225 -25.47 4.44 -11.67
CA ASN A 225 -26.72 4.76 -12.37
C ASN A 225 -27.95 4.63 -11.49
N ALA A 226 -27.94 3.75 -10.48
CA ALA A 226 -29.03 3.67 -9.51
C ALA A 226 -29.12 4.96 -8.68
N ILE A 227 -27.99 5.46 -8.20
CA ILE A 227 -27.90 6.69 -7.38
C ILE A 227 -28.23 7.93 -8.22
N THR A 228 -27.70 8.02 -9.44
CA THR A 228 -27.91 9.19 -10.34
C THR A 228 -29.17 9.09 -11.19
N SER A 229 -29.98 8.03 -11.05
CA SER A 229 -31.16 7.80 -11.89
C SER A 229 -32.21 8.91 -11.81
N GLN A 230 -32.26 9.62 -10.67
CA GLN A 230 -33.22 10.66 -10.37
C GLN A 230 -32.68 12.09 -10.57
N THR A 231 -31.41 12.24 -10.94
CA THR A 231 -30.79 13.55 -11.16
C THR A 231 -31.01 14.02 -12.59
N SER A 232 -31.70 15.14 -12.76
CA SER A 232 -32.05 15.72 -14.07
C SER A 232 -31.02 16.70 -14.62
N TYR A 233 -30.01 17.05 -13.85
CA TYR A 233 -28.91 17.95 -14.23
C TYR A 233 -27.59 17.49 -13.60
N PHE A 234 -26.47 18.04 -14.07
CA PHE A 234 -25.15 17.77 -13.49
C PHE A 234 -25.03 18.45 -12.12
N LEU A 235 -24.91 17.65 -11.07
CA LEU A 235 -24.78 18.15 -9.70
C LEU A 235 -23.40 18.75 -9.47
N SER A 236 -23.37 19.85 -8.71
CA SER A 236 -22.12 20.37 -8.14
C SER A 236 -21.57 19.42 -7.07
N PRO A 237 -20.27 19.47 -6.73
CA PRO A 237 -19.67 18.57 -5.74
C PRO A 237 -20.38 18.54 -4.38
N SER A 238 -20.90 19.69 -3.92
CA SER A 238 -21.67 19.80 -2.68
C SER A 238 -23.05 19.14 -2.76
N GLU A 239 -23.75 19.28 -3.89
CA GLU A 239 -25.07 18.67 -4.11
C GLU A 239 -24.98 17.16 -4.35
N PHE A 240 -23.88 16.72 -4.96
CA PHE A 240 -23.61 15.29 -5.12
C PHE A 240 -23.33 14.63 -3.76
N TYR A 241 -22.61 15.31 -2.87
CA TYR A 241 -22.38 14.83 -1.51
C TYR A 241 -23.69 14.68 -0.73
N THR A 242 -24.61 15.65 -0.83
CA THR A 242 -25.91 15.56 -0.15
C THR A 242 -26.79 14.46 -0.75
N LEU A 243 -26.79 14.27 -2.07
CA LEU A 243 -27.51 13.17 -2.75
C LEU A 243 -27.01 11.78 -2.31
N ILE A 244 -25.69 11.60 -2.18
CA ILE A 244 -25.13 10.35 -1.67
C ILE A 244 -25.55 10.13 -0.22
N SER A 245 -25.49 11.18 0.60
CA SER A 245 -25.89 11.08 2.01
C SER A 245 -27.36 10.71 2.20
N SER A 246 -28.26 11.24 1.35
CA SER A 246 -29.70 10.97 1.40
C SER A 246 -30.05 9.59 0.83
N SER A 247 -29.39 9.17 -0.25
CA SER A 247 -29.62 7.86 -0.88
C SER A 247 -29.19 6.69 0.00
N ILE A 248 -28.18 6.90 0.85
CA ILE A 248 -27.67 5.89 1.80
C ILE A 248 -28.49 5.86 3.10
N THR A 249 -29.10 6.96 3.50
CA THR A 249 -29.90 7.04 4.75
C THR A 249 -31.36 6.62 4.59
N GLY A 250 -31.84 6.46 3.36
CA GLY A 250 -33.20 6.02 3.03
C GLY A 250 -33.45 4.50 3.06
N TYR A 251 -32.45 3.70 3.47
CA TYR A 251 -32.58 2.25 3.74
C TYR A 251 -32.37 1.96 5.23
#